data_AF-A0A1Q7UKY2-F1
#
_entry.id   AF-A0A1Q7UKY2-F1
#
_cell.length_a   1.000
_cell.length_b   1.000
_cell.length_c   1.000
_cell.angle_alpha   90.00
_cell.angle_beta   90.00
_cell.angle_gamma   90.00
#
_symmetry.space_group_name_H-M   'P 1'
#
loop_
_entity.id
_entity.type
_entity.pdbx_description
1 polymer ?
#
loop_
_entity_poly.entity_id
_entity_poly.type
_entity_poly.pdbx_seq_one_letter_code
_entity_poly.pdbx_strand_id
1 'polypeptide(L)'
;MPKGRVETLADGVFAIAMTLLAFNLQPPNAVHSSRDLEAALLAMLPHFRTYGLSFVVIGIYWISHHSQFHYVRHVDRTLLWINIFFLMFVATLPFSTAVLGRYENQQPAIILYGGNLLLVGLANALHWAYVTHRRRLVAPDLPSQVVRLAMARILLAPAVAAVCIGVSYIN
;
A
#
# COMPACT_ATOMS: atom_id res chain seq x y z
N MET A 1 -23.47 -1.38 9.84
CA MET A 1 -23.23 -2.16 8.61
C MET A 1 -22.53 -3.46 9.00
N PRO A 2 -22.83 -4.62 8.38
CA PRO A 2 -22.11 -5.86 8.68
C PRO A 2 -20.62 -5.71 8.37
N LYS A 3 -19.75 -6.16 9.29
CA LYS A 3 -18.28 -6.10 9.13
C LYS A 3 -17.81 -6.70 7.80
N GLY A 4 -18.36 -7.86 7.45
CA GLY A 4 -18.03 -8.57 6.22
C GLY A 4 -18.21 -7.74 4.94
N ARG A 5 -19.19 -6.81 4.88
CA ARG A 5 -19.35 -5.95 3.69
C ARG A 5 -18.19 -4.95 3.52
N VAL A 6 -17.59 -4.50 4.62
CA VAL A 6 -16.42 -3.61 4.59
C VAL A 6 -15.18 -4.38 4.14
N GLU A 7 -15.01 -5.59 4.69
CA GLU A 7 -13.91 -6.50 4.32
C GLU A 7 -13.99 -6.87 2.84
N THR A 8 -15.17 -7.25 2.32
CA THR A 8 -15.35 -7.55 0.89
C THR A 8 -15.05 -6.35 -0.02
N LEU A 9 -15.42 -5.13 0.38
CA LEU A 9 -15.06 -3.94 -0.39
C LEU A 9 -13.55 -3.72 -0.40
N ALA A 10 -12.89 -3.85 0.75
CA ALA A 10 -11.45 -3.72 0.86
C ALA A 10 -10.72 -4.78 0.01
N ASP A 11 -11.11 -6.05 0.13
CA ASP A 11 -10.55 -7.16 -0.66
C ASP A 11 -10.67 -6.90 -2.16
N GLY A 12 -11.82 -6.38 -2.61
CA GLY A 12 -12.03 -5.99 -4.01
C GLY A 12 -11.07 -4.87 -4.46
N VAL A 13 -10.88 -3.83 -3.65
CA VAL A 13 -9.95 -2.74 -3.97
C VAL A 13 -8.50 -3.22 -3.98
N PHE A 14 -8.09 -4.05 -3.01
CA PHE A 14 -6.75 -4.63 -2.98
C PHE A 14 -6.49 -5.54 -4.18
N ALA A 15 -7.44 -6.40 -4.54
CA ALA A 15 -7.35 -7.26 -5.71
C ALA A 15 -7.20 -6.44 -7.00
N ILE A 16 -8.01 -5.39 -7.19
CA ILE A 16 -7.91 -4.49 -8.35
C ILE A 16 -6.57 -3.75 -8.36
N ALA A 17 -6.08 -3.27 -7.21
CA ALA A 17 -4.79 -2.59 -7.15
C ALA A 17 -3.63 -3.54 -7.55
N MET A 18 -3.66 -4.78 -7.06
CA MET A 18 -2.67 -5.81 -7.42
C MET A 18 -2.72 -6.19 -8.91
N THR A 19 -3.91 -6.30 -9.50
CA THR A 19 -4.04 -6.60 -10.94
C THR A 19 -3.63 -5.42 -11.81
N LEU A 20 -3.94 -4.18 -11.40
CA LEU A 20 -3.50 -2.97 -12.11
C LEU A 20 -1.97 -2.82 -12.09
N LEU A 21 -1.28 -3.26 -11.04
CA LEU A 21 0.18 -3.32 -11.03
C LEU A 21 0.70 -4.23 -12.15
N ALA A 22 0.13 -5.42 -12.30
CA ALA A 22 0.53 -6.36 -13.35
C ALA A 22 0.16 -5.82 -14.74
N PHE A 23 -0.99 -5.16 -14.87
CA PHE A 23 -1.44 -4.53 -16.10
C PHE A 23 -0.49 -3.42 -16.60
N ASN A 24 0.18 -2.72 -15.68
CA ASN A 24 1.16 -1.69 -16.04
C ASN A 24 2.49 -2.24 -16.57
N LEU A 25 2.76 -3.55 -16.44
CA LEU A 25 3.91 -4.21 -17.08
C LEU A 25 3.58 -4.52 -18.54
N GLN A 26 3.64 -3.49 -19.38
CA GLN A 26 3.38 -3.62 -20.81
C GLN A 26 4.59 -4.22 -21.53
N PRO A 27 4.39 -5.14 -22.48
CA PRO A 27 5.48 -5.67 -23.30
C PRO A 27 6.15 -4.55 -24.11
N PRO A 28 7.44 -4.71 -24.46
CA PRO A 28 8.15 -3.70 -25.22
C PRO A 28 7.54 -3.55 -26.62
N ASN A 29 7.40 -2.30 -27.06
CA ASN A 29 6.92 -1.96 -28.39
C ASN A 29 8.08 -1.97 -29.41
N ALA A 30 7.77 -2.12 -30.69
CA ALA A 30 8.72 -1.97 -31.80
C ALA A 30 9.95 -2.91 -31.74
N VAL A 31 9.70 -4.20 -31.51
CA VAL A 31 10.71 -5.26 -31.58
C VAL A 31 10.80 -5.80 -33.00
N HIS A 32 11.98 -5.73 -33.62
CA HIS A 32 12.20 -6.13 -35.02
C HIS A 32 13.06 -7.39 -35.18
N SER A 33 13.73 -7.84 -34.11
CA SER A 33 14.55 -9.06 -34.09
C SER A 33 14.60 -9.70 -32.70
N SER A 34 15.06 -10.95 -32.60
CA SER A 34 15.27 -11.62 -31.31
C SER A 34 16.25 -10.88 -30.40
N ARG A 35 17.30 -10.28 -30.97
CA ARG A 35 18.28 -9.49 -30.21
C ARG A 35 17.67 -8.21 -29.64
N ASP A 36 16.78 -7.55 -30.40
CA ASP A 36 16.07 -6.36 -29.93
C ASP A 36 15.11 -6.73 -28.78
N LEU A 37 14.45 -7.90 -28.86
CA LEU A 37 13.59 -8.39 -27.78
C LEU A 37 14.38 -8.64 -26.50
N GLU A 38 15.51 -9.34 -26.60
CA GLU A 38 16.39 -9.63 -25.45
C GLU A 38 16.86 -8.33 -24.78
N ALA A 39 17.34 -7.36 -25.56
CA ALA A 39 17.77 -6.07 -25.04
C ALA A 39 16.61 -5.29 -24.38
N ALA A 40 15.42 -5.31 -24.98
CA ALA A 40 14.25 -4.64 -24.44
C ALA A 40 13.77 -5.29 -23.13
N LEU A 41 13.77 -6.62 -23.03
CA LEU A 41 13.42 -7.33 -21.79
C LEU A 41 14.41 -7.04 -20.67
N LEU A 42 15.72 -6.98 -20.97
CA LEU A 42 16.74 -6.59 -20.00
C LEU A 42 16.55 -5.14 -19.52
N ALA A 43 16.19 -4.23 -20.43
CA ALA A 43 15.88 -2.84 -20.08
C ALA A 43 14.61 -2.70 -19.21
N MET A 44 13.72 -3.70 -19.21
CA MET A 44 12.53 -3.73 -18.36
C MET A 44 12.79 -4.22 -16.93
N LEU A 45 13.96 -4.77 -16.61
CA LEU A 45 14.27 -5.29 -15.26
C LEU A 45 14.00 -4.29 -14.12
N PRO A 46 14.32 -2.98 -14.24
CA PRO A 46 13.96 -1.99 -13.22
C PRO A 46 12.44 -1.86 -13.00
N HIS A 47 11.65 -1.94 -14.08
CA HIS A 47 10.18 -1.92 -14.00
C HIS A 47 9.63 -3.17 -13.29
N PHE A 48 10.20 -4.35 -13.55
CA PHE A 48 9.82 -5.56 -12.83
C PHE A 48 10.17 -5.49 -11.34
N ARG A 49 11.29 -4.83 -10.99
CA ARG A 49 11.66 -4.59 -9.58
C ARG A 49 10.67 -3.69 -8.86
N THR A 50 10.31 -2.55 -9.45
CA THR A 50 9.34 -1.62 -8.83
C THR A 50 7.96 -2.25 -8.74
N TYR A 51 7.52 -2.99 -9.77
CA TYR A 51 6.32 -3.81 -9.74
C TYR A 51 6.34 -4.80 -8.56
N GLY A 52 7.39 -5.64 -8.48
CA GLY A 52 7.48 -6.70 -7.47
C GLY A 52 7.49 -6.13 -6.05
N LEU A 53 8.25 -5.06 -5.83
CA LEU A 53 8.27 -4.35 -4.55
C LEU A 53 6.88 -3.83 -4.18
N SER A 54 6.20 -3.13 -5.10
CA SER A 54 4.86 -2.60 -4.83
C SER A 54 3.83 -3.69 -4.61
N PHE A 55 3.90 -4.82 -5.34
CA PHE A 55 2.99 -5.94 -5.15
C PHE A 55 3.11 -6.50 -3.72
N VAL A 56 4.34 -6.72 -3.25
CA VAL A 56 4.60 -7.17 -1.87
C VAL A 56 4.11 -6.13 -0.86
N VAL A 57 4.35 -4.84 -1.10
CA VAL A 57 3.91 -3.76 -0.19
C VAL A 57 2.38 -3.69 -0.10
N ILE A 58 1.66 -3.78 -1.22
CA ILE A 58 0.19 -3.85 -1.22
C ILE A 58 -0.28 -5.09 -0.45
N GLY A 59 0.37 -6.24 -0.63
CA GLY A 59 0.08 -7.46 0.11
C GLY A 59 0.28 -7.31 1.62
N ILE A 60 1.36 -6.65 2.06
CA ILE A 60 1.60 -6.34 3.48
C ILE A 60 0.49 -5.46 4.05
N TYR A 61 0.04 -4.44 3.31
CA TYR A 61 -1.08 -3.59 3.74
C TYR A 61 -2.40 -4.36 3.81
N TRP A 62 -2.66 -5.26 2.86
CA TRP A 62 -3.83 -6.14 2.89
C TRP A 62 -3.81 -7.06 4.12
N ILE A 63 -2.68 -7.73 4.39
CA ILE A 63 -2.51 -8.58 5.59
C ILE A 63 -2.70 -7.76 6.87
N SER A 64 -2.11 -6.57 6.94
CA SER A 64 -2.27 -5.66 8.08
C SER A 64 -3.74 -5.28 8.28
N HIS A 65 -4.43 -4.88 7.22
CA HIS A 65 -5.84 -4.48 7.28
C HIS A 65 -6.72 -5.65 7.73
N HIS A 66 -6.55 -6.83 7.13
CA HIS A 66 -7.24 -8.06 7.53
C HIS A 66 -6.98 -8.40 9.01
N SER A 67 -5.73 -8.33 9.46
CA SER A 67 -5.37 -8.56 10.86
C SER A 67 -6.01 -7.56 11.81
N GLN A 68 -6.19 -6.30 11.41
CA GLN A 68 -6.88 -5.30 12.23
C GLN A 68 -8.39 -5.60 12.32
N PHE A 69 -9.03 -5.92 11.19
CA PHE A 69 -10.45 -6.27 11.12
C PHE A 69 -10.81 -7.57 11.87
N HIS A 70 -9.84 -8.46 12.07
CA HIS A 70 -10.00 -9.60 12.97
C HIS A 70 -10.37 -9.17 14.41
N TYR A 71 -9.80 -8.07 14.90
CA TYR A 71 -10.08 -7.55 16.25
C TYR A 71 -11.35 -6.70 16.32
N VAL A 72 -11.88 -6.23 15.18
CA VAL A 72 -13.07 -5.39 15.11
C VAL A 72 -14.33 -6.22 15.34
N ARG A 73 -15.13 -5.82 16.34
CA ARG A 73 -16.44 -6.40 16.69
C ARG A 73 -17.61 -5.58 16.16
N HIS A 74 -17.46 -4.25 16.12
CA HIS A 74 -18.52 -3.33 15.68
C HIS A 74 -17.97 -2.34 14.66
N VAL A 75 -18.83 -1.94 13.72
CA VAL A 75 -18.49 -0.95 12.68
C VAL A 75 -19.44 0.23 12.80
N ASP A 76 -18.88 1.41 13.04
CA ASP A 76 -19.60 2.68 13.05
C ASP A 76 -19.31 3.52 11.79
N ARG A 77 -20.01 4.65 11.66
CA ARG A 77 -19.91 5.52 10.47
C ARG A 77 -18.52 6.15 10.30
N THR A 78 -17.83 6.44 11.40
CA THR A 78 -16.51 7.07 11.34
C THR A 78 -15.47 6.08 10.86
N LEU A 79 -15.51 4.83 11.34
CA LEU A 79 -14.66 3.75 10.86
C LEU A 79 -14.84 3.52 9.36
N LEU A 80 -16.07 3.61 8.84
CA LEU A 80 -16.33 3.49 7.41
C LEU A 80 -15.61 4.56 6.59
N TRP A 81 -15.64 5.81 7.02
CA TRP A 81 -14.94 6.91 6.33
C TRP A 81 -13.42 6.77 6.42
N ILE A 82 -12.88 6.35 7.57
CA ILE A 82 -11.46 6.06 7.71
C ILE A 82 -11.05 4.94 6.74
N ASN A 83 -11.87 3.88 6.63
CA ASN A 83 -11.64 2.80 5.69
C ASN A 83 -11.70 3.28 4.23
N ILE A 84 -12.68 4.10 3.84
CA ILE A 84 -12.76 4.67 2.48
C ILE A 84 -11.51 5.51 2.16
N PHE A 85 -11.07 6.35 3.11
CA PHE A 85 -9.88 7.17 2.94
C PHE A 85 -8.61 6.33 2.80
N PHE A 86 -8.48 5.24 3.58
CA PHE A 86 -7.42 4.26 3.41
C PHE A 86 -7.45 3.61 2.02
N LEU A 87 -8.61 3.11 1.59
CA LEU A 87 -8.77 2.44 0.30
C LEU A 87 -8.53 3.37 -0.89
N MET A 88 -8.84 4.66 -0.76
CA MET A 88 -8.54 5.68 -1.77
C MET A 88 -7.04 5.72 -2.09
N PHE A 89 -6.17 5.74 -1.07
CA PHE A 89 -4.72 5.74 -1.31
C PHE A 89 -4.16 4.40 -1.75
N VAL A 90 -4.78 3.28 -1.33
CA VAL A 90 -4.43 1.95 -1.87
C VAL A 90 -4.72 1.89 -3.36
N ALA A 91 -5.87 2.42 -3.80
CA ALA A 91 -6.27 2.45 -5.20
C ALA A 91 -5.35 3.31 -6.09
N THR A 92 -4.62 4.29 -5.53
CA THR A 92 -3.66 5.11 -6.28
C THR A 92 -2.23 4.53 -6.33
N LEU A 93 -1.94 3.47 -5.56
CA LEU A 93 -0.61 2.84 -5.56
C LEU A 93 -0.16 2.31 -6.93
N PRO A 94 -1.03 1.72 -7.77
CA PRO A 94 -0.62 1.26 -9.10
C PRO A 94 -0.11 2.40 -9.97
N PHE A 95 -0.79 3.55 -9.91
CA PHE A 95 -0.40 4.75 -10.65
C PHE A 95 0.97 5.28 -10.17
N SER A 96 1.14 5.49 -8.86
CA SER A 96 2.41 6.02 -8.33
C SER A 96 3.57 5.04 -8.54
N THR A 97 3.32 3.74 -8.51
CA THR A 97 4.31 2.70 -8.87
C THR A 97 4.72 2.80 -10.34
N ALA A 98 3.76 2.95 -11.25
CA ALA A 98 4.05 3.06 -12.69
C ALA A 98 4.88 4.31 -13.00
N VAL A 99 4.59 5.43 -12.34
CA VAL A 99 5.39 6.66 -12.44
C VAL A 99 6.82 6.43 -11.96
N LEU A 100 7.00 5.80 -10.79
CA LEU A 100 8.34 5.47 -10.29
C LEU A 100 9.08 4.51 -11.21
N GLY A 101 8.43 3.48 -11.73
CA GLY A 101 9.05 2.54 -12.65
C GLY A 101 9.56 3.20 -13.93
N ARG A 102 8.85 4.21 -14.47
CA ARG A 102 9.26 4.93 -15.69
C ARG A 102 10.29 6.03 -15.43
N TYR A 103 10.28 6.62 -14.24
CA TYR A 103 11.08 7.81 -13.91
C TYR A 103 11.87 7.61 -12.62
N GLU A 104 12.49 6.43 -12.44
CA GLU A 104 13.11 6.02 -11.16
C GLU A 104 14.22 6.97 -10.67
N ASN A 105 14.88 7.68 -11.60
CA ASN A 105 15.94 8.64 -11.30
C ASN A 105 15.43 10.08 -11.15
N GLN A 106 14.12 10.30 -11.25
CA GLN A 106 13.51 11.62 -11.15
C GLN A 106 12.93 11.80 -9.75
N GLN A 107 13.43 12.78 -9.01
CA GLN A 107 13.01 13.08 -7.64
C GLN A 107 11.48 13.21 -7.48
N PRO A 108 10.71 13.86 -8.38
CA PRO A 108 9.25 13.92 -8.27
C PRO A 108 8.57 12.55 -8.25
N ALA A 109 9.12 11.55 -8.95
CA ALA A 109 8.57 10.19 -8.97
C ALA A 109 8.80 9.47 -7.64
N ILE A 110 9.97 9.66 -7.03
CA ILE A 110 10.30 9.14 -5.70
C ILE A 110 9.38 9.75 -4.64
N ILE A 111 9.18 11.08 -4.68
CA ILE A 111 8.30 11.81 -3.76
C ILE A 111 6.85 11.35 -3.93
N LEU A 112 6.36 11.19 -5.16
CA LEU A 112 4.99 10.75 -5.42
C LEU A 112 4.73 9.34 -4.87
N TYR A 113 5.61 8.39 -5.18
CA TYR A 113 5.48 7.01 -4.69
C TYR A 113 5.65 6.92 -3.17
N GLY A 114 6.73 7.48 -2.64
CA GLY A 114 6.98 7.51 -1.20
C GLY A 114 5.87 8.23 -0.43
N GLY A 115 5.37 9.35 -0.96
CA GLY A 115 4.24 10.09 -0.40
C GLY A 115 2.96 9.28 -0.40
N ASN A 116 2.67 8.54 -1.48
CA ASN A 116 1.53 7.63 -1.51
C ASN A 116 1.69 6.53 -0.44
N LEU A 117 2.86 5.91 -0.30
CA LEU A 117 3.12 4.91 0.73
C LEU A 117 2.98 5.47 2.15
N LEU A 118 3.45 6.69 2.38
CA LEU A 118 3.30 7.41 3.64
C LEU A 118 1.81 7.59 3.96
N LEU A 119 1.01 8.06 3.01
CA LEU A 119 -0.42 8.29 3.20
C LEU A 119 -1.19 6.99 3.48
N VAL A 120 -0.87 5.90 2.78
CA VAL A 120 -1.45 4.56 3.06
C VAL A 120 -1.07 4.12 4.47
N GLY A 121 0.21 4.25 4.85
CA GLY A 121 0.70 3.86 6.18
C GLY A 121 0.07 4.67 7.31
N LEU A 122 -0.06 5.99 7.14
CA LEU A 122 -0.72 6.87 8.11
C LEU A 122 -2.22 6.59 8.21
N ALA A 123 -2.91 6.32 7.08
CA ALA A 123 -4.31 5.93 7.10
C ALA A 123 -4.53 4.57 7.79
N ASN A 124 -3.62 3.61 7.59
CA ASN A 124 -3.62 2.32 8.29
C ASN A 124 -3.36 2.49 9.81
N ALA A 125 -2.45 3.37 10.19
CA ALA A 125 -2.19 3.72 11.59
C ALA A 125 -3.39 4.41 12.23
N LEU A 126 -4.04 5.34 11.52
CA LEU A 126 -5.26 6.01 11.96
C LEU A 126 -6.40 5.02 12.16
N HIS A 127 -6.57 4.07 11.24
CA HIS A 127 -7.53 2.99 11.39
C HIS A 127 -7.30 2.18 12.67
N TRP A 128 -6.06 1.72 12.92
CA TRP A 128 -5.72 1.00 14.14
C TRP A 128 -5.90 1.82 15.42
N ALA A 129 -5.47 3.08 15.41
CA ALA A 129 -5.65 4.00 16.52
C ALA A 129 -7.14 4.21 16.84
N TYR A 130 -7.98 4.33 15.82
CA TYR A 130 -9.41 4.52 15.99
C TYR A 130 -10.11 3.29 16.56
N VAL A 131 -9.88 2.09 16.00
CA VAL A 131 -10.57 0.87 16.47
C VAL A 131 -10.17 0.49 17.89
N THR A 132 -8.93 0.79 18.28
CA THR A 132 -8.43 0.55 19.64
C THR A 132 -8.76 1.69 20.62
N HIS A 133 -9.23 2.85 20.13
CA HIS A 133 -9.60 3.99 20.97
C HIS A 133 -10.75 3.63 21.91
N ARG A 134 -10.53 3.80 23.22
CA ARG A 134 -11.49 3.48 24.29
C ARG A 134 -12.05 2.05 24.25
N ARG A 135 -11.43 1.14 23.48
CA ARG A 135 -11.83 -0.27 23.28
C ARG A 135 -13.32 -0.46 22.97
N ARG A 136 -13.94 0.52 22.30
CA ARG A 136 -15.38 0.48 21.97
C ARG A 136 -15.70 -0.49 20.83
N LEU A 137 -14.76 -0.62 19.88
CA LEU A 137 -14.94 -1.40 18.66
C LEU A 137 -14.19 -2.74 18.67
N VAL A 138 -13.28 -2.94 19.64
CA VAL A 138 -12.49 -4.17 19.83
C VAL A 138 -12.91 -4.89 21.10
N ALA A 139 -12.39 -6.11 21.31
CA ALA A 139 -12.57 -6.86 22.55
C ALA A 139 -12.02 -6.10 23.77
N PRO A 140 -12.75 -5.99 24.91
CA PRO A 140 -12.30 -5.22 26.08
C PRO A 140 -10.99 -5.73 26.70
N ASP A 141 -10.71 -7.02 26.53
CA ASP A 141 -9.58 -7.78 27.05
C ASP A 141 -8.32 -7.71 26.19
N LEU A 142 -8.34 -6.98 25.06
CA LEU A 142 -7.16 -6.84 24.20
C LEU A 142 -5.97 -6.23 24.98
N PRO A 143 -4.83 -6.94 25.13
CA PRO A 143 -3.70 -6.43 25.89
C PRO A 143 -3.11 -5.16 25.27
N SER A 144 -2.78 -4.17 26.09
CA SER A 144 -2.19 -2.90 25.62
C SER A 144 -0.84 -3.08 24.92
N GLN A 145 -0.10 -4.12 25.29
CA GLN A 145 1.16 -4.52 24.64
C GLN A 145 0.93 -4.89 23.17
N VAL A 146 -0.14 -5.64 22.87
CA VAL A 146 -0.51 -6.01 21.49
C VAL A 146 -0.86 -4.77 20.68
N VAL A 147 -1.62 -3.83 21.27
CA VAL A 147 -1.97 -2.57 20.60
C VAL A 147 -0.73 -1.76 20.22
N ARG A 148 0.22 -1.61 21.15
CA ARG A 148 1.48 -0.87 20.93
C ARG A 148 2.39 -1.56 19.91
N LEU A 149 2.52 -2.89 20.00
CA LEU A 149 3.35 -3.67 19.09
C LEU A 149 2.78 -3.63 17.66
N ALA A 150 1.47 -3.76 17.51
CA ALA A 150 0.81 -3.61 16.23
C ALA A 150 1.02 -2.20 15.65
N MET A 151 0.87 -1.15 16.47
CA MET A 151 1.14 0.23 16.04
C MET A 151 2.59 0.42 15.57
N ALA A 152 3.57 -0.09 16.32
CA ALA A 152 4.98 0.01 15.93
C ALA A 152 5.27 -0.68 14.59
N ARG A 153 4.67 -1.86 14.36
CA ARG A 153 4.78 -2.58 13.08
C ARG A 153 4.12 -1.81 11.93
N ILE A 154 2.94 -1.23 12.16
CA ILE A 154 2.22 -0.43 11.16
C ILE A 154 3.04 0.80 10.75
N LEU A 155 3.73 1.44 11.70
CA LEU A 155 4.52 2.64 11.43
C LEU A 155 5.88 2.38 10.75
N LEU A 156 6.32 1.12 10.64
CA LEU A 156 7.58 0.78 9.98
C LEU A 156 7.59 1.22 8.51
N ALA A 157 6.58 0.84 7.74
CA ALA A 157 6.48 1.17 6.31
C ALA A 157 6.45 2.70 6.04
N PRO A 158 5.61 3.51 6.69
CA PRO A 158 5.63 4.96 6.49
C PRO A 158 6.93 5.61 7.01
N ALA A 159 7.56 5.09 8.07
CA ALA A 159 8.86 5.59 8.51
C ALA A 159 9.94 5.36 7.45
N VAL A 160 10.00 4.17 6.85
CA VAL A 160 10.91 3.86 5.74
C VAL A 160 10.62 4.77 4.54
N ALA A 161 9.35 4.96 4.18
CA ALA A 161 8.97 5.86 3.08
C ALA A 161 9.42 7.30 3.34
N ALA A 162 9.23 7.83 4.55
CA ALA A 162 9.68 9.16 4.93
C ALA A 162 11.21 9.31 4.84
N VAL A 163 11.97 8.30 5.29
CA VAL A 163 13.43 8.28 5.16
C VAL A 163 13.85 8.27 3.70
N CYS A 164 13.24 7.43 2.86
CA CYS A 164 13.56 7.38 1.42
C CYS A 164 13.31 8.73 0.72
N ILE A 165 12.21 9.40 1.05
CA ILE A 165 11.92 10.75 0.55
C ILE A 165 13.01 11.72 1.02
N GLY A 166 13.36 11.72 2.31
CA GLY A 166 14.40 12.59 2.86
C GLY A 166 15.77 12.40 2.19
N VAL A 167 16.17 11.14 1.99
CA VAL A 167 17.44 10.78 1.32
C VAL A 167 17.44 11.25 -0.15
N SER A 168 16.29 11.25 -0.83
CA SER A 168 16.22 11.71 -2.22
C SER A 168 16.47 13.21 -2.43
N TYR A 169 16.56 14.01 -1.37
CA TYR A 169 16.98 15.42 -1.45
C TYR A 169 18.49 15.61 -1.35
N ILE A 170 19.22 14.57 -0.93
CA ILE A 170 20.67 14.63 -0.67
C ILE A 170 21.46 14.04 -1.86
N ASN A 171 20.83 13.16 -2.64
CA ASN A 171 21.36 12.58 -3.88
C ASN A 171 20.88 13.36 -5.11
#